data_AF-R7SY37-F1
#
_entry.id   AF-R7SY37-F1
#
_cell.length_a   1.000
_cell.length_b   1.000
_cell.length_c   1.000
_cell.angle_alpha   90.00
_cell.angle_beta   90.00
_cell.angle_gamma   90.00
#
_symmetry.space_group_name_H-M   'P 1'
#
loop_
_entity.id
_entity.type
_entity.pdbx_description
1 polymer ?
#
loop_
_entity_poly.entity_id
_entity_poly.type
_entity_poly.pdbx_seq_one_letter_code
_entity_poly.pdbx_strand_id
1 'polypeptide(L)'
;MASQAARLARIFTPEYARRVNAQIVHPAQATVVKPNELESALARPVNVARYEPDRPAEYLAATLSYGVIKGHPFFDGNKRTAFFLANEYLRAQGLPGLLDSCEDDQSLFDVADQHVNAAAGQLDVEGLVSRSQHAKN
;
A
#
# COMPACT_ATOMS: atom_id res chain seq x y z
N MET A 1 0.53 -17.19 -5.74
CA MET A 1 0.97 -15.89 -5.22
C MET A 1 2.27 -15.38 -5.86
N ALA A 2 3.39 -16.11 -5.77
CA ALA A 2 4.69 -15.66 -6.31
C ALA A 2 4.68 -15.27 -7.81
N SER A 3 4.09 -16.10 -8.66
CA SER A 3 3.98 -15.82 -10.11
C SER A 3 3.18 -14.56 -10.42
N GLN A 4 2.12 -14.31 -9.65
CA GLN A 4 1.25 -13.15 -9.81
C GLN A 4 1.94 -11.87 -9.32
N ALA A 5 2.60 -11.92 -8.16
CA ALA A 5 3.43 -10.82 -7.66
C ALA A 5 4.54 -10.43 -8.67
N ALA A 6 5.22 -11.41 -9.25
CA ALA A 6 6.23 -11.17 -10.29
C ALA A 6 5.64 -10.53 -11.56
N ARG A 7 4.41 -10.89 -11.94
CA ARG A 7 3.69 -10.23 -13.04
C ARG A 7 3.32 -8.79 -12.70
N LEU A 8 2.81 -8.55 -11.48
CA LEU A 8 2.42 -7.21 -11.03
C LEU A 8 3.62 -6.27 -10.90
N ALA A 9 4.83 -6.76 -10.62
CA ALA A 9 6.05 -5.96 -10.63
C ALA A 9 6.32 -5.25 -11.98
N ARG A 10 5.77 -5.77 -13.09
CA ARG A 10 5.88 -5.13 -14.42
C ARG A 10 4.88 -3.98 -14.60
N ILE A 11 3.85 -3.90 -13.75
CA ILE A 11 2.81 -2.87 -13.77
C ILE A 11 3.11 -1.82 -12.71
N PHE A 12 3.39 -2.25 -11.48
CA PHE A 12 3.73 -1.43 -10.32
C PHE A 12 5.19 -0.97 -10.39
N THR A 13 5.48 -0.16 -11.41
CA THR A 13 6.81 0.43 -11.66
C THR A 13 6.96 1.77 -10.92
N PRO A 14 8.20 2.28 -10.75
CA PRO A 14 8.43 3.63 -10.23
C PRO A 14 7.72 4.72 -11.04
N GLU A 15 7.63 4.55 -12.37
CA GLU A 15 6.87 5.45 -13.26
C GLU A 15 5.38 5.44 -12.91
N TYR A 16 4.79 4.26 -12.76
CA TYR A 16 3.39 4.12 -12.38
C TYR A 16 3.12 4.80 -11.03
N ALA A 17 3.93 4.51 -10.01
CA ALA A 17 3.78 5.10 -8.69
C ALA A 17 3.93 6.63 -8.70
N ARG A 18 4.85 7.18 -9.50
CA ARG A 18 5.00 8.64 -9.67
C ARG A 18 3.79 9.27 -10.35
N ARG A 19 3.22 8.64 -11.38
CA ARG A 19 2.00 9.14 -12.03
C ARG A 19 0.81 9.14 -11.09
N VAL A 20 0.66 8.08 -10.29
CA VAL A 20 -0.35 8.01 -9.23
C VAL A 20 -0.15 9.16 -8.23
N ASN A 21 1.08 9.35 -7.73
CA ASN A 21 1.39 10.45 -6.81
C ASN A 21 1.06 11.81 -7.43
N ALA A 22 1.38 12.03 -8.71
CA ALA A 22 1.07 13.27 -9.43
C ALA A 22 -0.42 13.61 -9.47
N GLN A 23 -1.29 12.59 -9.58
CA GLN A 23 -2.73 12.81 -9.49
C GLN A 23 -3.17 13.12 -8.04
N ILE A 24 -2.58 12.43 -7.06
CA ILE A 24 -2.94 12.55 -5.64
C ILE A 24 -2.56 13.90 -5.04
N VAL A 25 -1.43 14.49 -5.44
CA VAL A 25 -0.93 15.74 -4.85
C VAL A 25 -1.32 16.97 -5.65
N HIS A 26 -2.03 16.82 -6.77
CA HIS A 26 -2.48 17.94 -7.59
C HIS A 26 -3.23 18.99 -6.73
N PRO A 27 -2.94 20.30 -6.87
CA PRO A 27 -2.11 20.95 -7.90
C PRO A 27 -0.60 21.04 -7.59
N ALA A 28 -0.13 20.45 -6.48
CA ALA A 28 1.30 20.46 -6.15
C ALA A 28 2.12 19.61 -7.13
N GLN A 29 3.43 19.89 -7.20
CA GLN A 29 4.34 19.14 -8.05
C GLN A 29 4.72 17.80 -7.41
N ALA A 30 4.45 16.69 -8.10
CA ALA A 30 4.96 15.38 -7.70
C ALA A 30 6.46 15.30 -7.91
N THR A 31 7.19 15.15 -6.80
CA THR A 31 8.65 15.02 -6.78
C THR A 31 9.02 13.76 -6.01
N VAL A 32 9.81 12.89 -6.63
CA VAL A 32 10.43 11.73 -5.95
C VAL A 32 11.72 12.22 -5.33
N VAL A 33 11.79 12.24 -4.00
CA VAL A 33 12.96 12.70 -3.22
C VAL A 33 13.88 11.54 -2.82
N LYS A 34 13.36 10.31 -2.75
CA LYS A 34 14.15 9.10 -2.46
C LYS A 34 13.81 7.97 -3.43
N PRO A 35 14.41 7.95 -4.63
CA PRO A 35 14.10 6.95 -5.65
C PRO A 35 14.41 5.51 -5.19
N ASN A 36 15.50 5.31 -4.45
CA ASN A 36 15.87 3.98 -3.94
C ASN A 36 14.85 3.43 -2.94
N GLU A 37 14.24 4.29 -2.12
CA GLU A 37 13.17 3.87 -1.20
C GLU A 37 11.89 3.49 -1.95
N LEU A 38 11.61 4.17 -3.07
CA LEU A 38 10.47 3.82 -3.93
C LEU A 38 10.68 2.44 -4.57
N GLU A 39 11.86 2.20 -5.15
CA GLU A 39 12.21 0.92 -5.75
C GLU A 39 12.18 -0.21 -4.71
N SER A 40 12.75 0.05 -3.53
CA SER A 40 12.74 -0.88 -2.40
C SER A 40 11.30 -1.24 -2.00
N ALA A 41 10.42 -0.24 -1.86
CA ALA A 41 9.01 -0.45 -1.51
C ALA A 41 8.26 -1.29 -2.56
N LEU A 42 8.47 -1.00 -3.85
CA LEU A 42 7.85 -1.71 -4.97
C LEU A 42 8.35 -3.17 -5.10
N ALA A 43 9.57 -3.46 -4.66
CA ALA A 43 10.13 -4.80 -4.67
C ALA A 43 9.64 -5.70 -3.51
N ARG A 44 9.17 -5.11 -2.39
CA ARG A 44 8.78 -5.89 -1.19
C ARG A 44 7.74 -6.97 -1.46
N PRO A 45 6.64 -6.73 -2.20
CA PRO A 45 5.63 -7.76 -2.44
C PRO A 45 6.18 -8.97 -3.19
N VAL A 46 7.11 -8.75 -4.13
CA VAL A 46 7.77 -9.83 -4.89
C VAL A 46 8.70 -10.63 -3.97
N ASN A 47 9.48 -9.93 -3.14
CA ASN A 47 10.39 -10.55 -2.20
C ASN A 47 9.62 -11.41 -1.18
N VAL A 48 8.58 -10.85 -0.56
CA VAL A 48 7.75 -11.58 0.40
C VAL A 48 7.05 -12.76 -0.28
N ALA A 49 6.45 -12.58 -1.46
CA ALA A 49 5.81 -13.70 -2.15
C ALA A 49 6.76 -14.83 -2.55
N ARG A 50 8.07 -14.53 -2.69
CA ARG A 50 9.11 -15.51 -3.02
C ARG A 50 9.64 -16.24 -1.78
N TYR A 51 9.88 -15.51 -0.70
CA TYR A 51 10.53 -16.06 0.50
C TYR A 51 9.53 -16.51 1.58
N GLU A 52 8.31 -15.98 1.58
CA GLU A 52 7.20 -16.32 2.47
C GLU A 52 5.94 -16.64 1.65
N PRO A 53 5.92 -17.78 0.92
CA PRO A 53 4.87 -18.08 -0.06
C PRO A 53 3.46 -18.25 0.52
N ASP A 54 3.35 -18.53 1.82
CA ASP A 54 2.08 -18.73 2.53
C ASP A 54 1.43 -17.42 2.97
N ARG A 55 2.10 -16.27 2.79
CA ARG A 55 1.54 -14.96 3.15
C ARG A 55 0.40 -14.58 2.19
N PRO A 56 -0.72 -14.06 2.72
CA PRO A 56 -1.88 -13.72 1.92
C PRO A 56 -1.64 -12.43 1.10
N ALA A 57 -2.51 -12.15 0.12
CA ALA A 57 -2.35 -11.02 -0.80
C ALA A 57 -2.40 -9.67 -0.08
N GLU A 58 -3.23 -9.59 0.96
CA GLU A 58 -3.41 -8.48 1.88
C GLU A 58 -2.09 -8.15 2.57
N TYR A 59 -1.34 -9.17 2.97
CA TYR A 59 0.00 -8.98 3.54
C TYR A 59 0.98 -8.42 2.51
N LEU A 60 0.95 -8.93 1.27
CA LEU A 60 1.77 -8.37 0.18
C LEU A 60 1.44 -6.90 -0.09
N ALA A 61 0.16 -6.53 -0.16
CA ALA A 61 -0.29 -5.16 -0.33
C ALA A 61 0.10 -4.27 0.86
N ALA A 62 0.01 -4.78 2.09
CA ALA A 62 0.45 -4.08 3.29
C ALA A 62 1.96 -3.82 3.27
N THR A 63 2.78 -4.77 2.82
CA THR A 63 4.24 -4.55 2.70
C THR A 63 4.58 -3.44 1.72
N LEU A 64 3.83 -3.33 0.61
CA LEU A 64 3.94 -2.24 -0.36
C LEU A 64 3.57 -0.90 0.28
N SER A 65 2.39 -0.84 0.92
CA SER A 65 1.91 0.38 1.59
C SER A 65 2.91 0.85 2.65
N TYR A 66 3.30 -0.06 3.55
CA TYR A 66 4.25 0.19 4.63
C TYR A 66 5.60 0.67 4.10
N GLY A 67 6.11 0.06 3.04
CA GLY A 67 7.36 0.45 2.39
C GLY A 67 7.33 1.89 1.89
N VAL A 68 6.24 2.31 1.23
CA VAL A 68 6.08 3.69 0.76
C VAL A 68 5.90 4.66 1.92
N ILE A 69 5.11 4.30 2.93
CA ILE A 69 4.90 5.12 4.13
C ILE A 69 6.22 5.38 4.85
N LYS A 70 6.99 4.34 5.16
CA LYS A 70 8.24 4.46 5.92
C LYS A 70 9.40 5.00 5.10
N GLY A 71 9.47 4.67 3.82
CA GLY A 71 10.51 5.17 2.93
C GLY A 71 10.39 6.68 2.70
N HIS A 72 9.17 7.22 2.73
CA HIS A 72 8.86 8.58 2.32
C HIS A 72 9.50 8.95 0.96
N PRO A 73 9.27 8.17 -0.11
CA PRO A 73 9.93 8.39 -1.39
C PRO A 73 9.49 9.67 -2.10
N PHE A 74 8.31 10.19 -1.80
CA PHE A 74 7.76 11.41 -2.41
C PHE A 74 7.88 12.61 -1.47
N PHE A 75 7.96 13.82 -2.04
CA PHE A 75 7.96 15.06 -1.27
C PHE A 75 6.67 15.23 -0.45
N ASP A 76 5.51 14.95 -1.06
CA ASP A 76 4.21 14.91 -0.40
C ASP A 76 3.38 13.71 -0.89
N GLY A 77 2.34 13.36 -0.15
CA GLY A 77 1.35 12.38 -0.55
C GLY A 77 1.73 10.94 -0.26
N ASN A 78 2.79 10.67 0.51
CA ASN A 78 3.28 9.32 0.78
C ASN A 78 2.18 8.37 1.31
N LYS A 79 1.42 8.79 2.34
CA LYS A 79 0.32 7.99 2.90
C LYS A 79 -0.79 7.71 1.87
N ARG A 80 -1.24 8.76 1.17
CA ARG A 80 -2.29 8.67 0.15
C ARG A 80 -1.87 7.80 -1.03
N THR A 81 -0.62 7.92 -1.46
CA THR A 81 -0.02 7.13 -2.55
C THR A 81 0.14 5.67 -2.12
N ALA A 82 0.62 5.42 -0.90
CA ALA A 82 0.75 4.08 -0.34
C ALA A 82 -0.60 3.34 -0.27
N PHE A 83 -1.63 4.03 0.25
CA PHE A 83 -3.01 3.53 0.27
C PHE A 83 -3.49 3.17 -1.13
N PHE A 84 -3.38 4.09 -2.10
CA PHE A 84 -3.84 3.84 -3.47
C PHE A 84 -3.09 2.67 -4.12
N LEU A 85 -1.77 2.60 -3.95
CA LEU A 85 -0.96 1.51 -4.48
C LEU A 85 -1.34 0.15 -3.88
N ALA A 86 -1.60 0.07 -2.58
CA ALA A 86 -2.05 -1.17 -1.95
C ALA A 86 -3.47 -1.56 -2.39
N ASN A 87 -4.38 -0.59 -2.49
CA ASN A 87 -5.73 -0.81 -3.00
C ASN A 87 -5.70 -1.41 -4.42
N GLU A 88 -4.98 -0.77 -5.33
CA GLU A 88 -4.89 -1.25 -6.71
C GLU A 88 -4.10 -2.54 -6.83
N TYR A 89 -3.13 -2.79 -5.94
CA TYR A 89 -2.42 -4.07 -5.90
C TYR A 89 -3.39 -5.21 -5.61
N LEU A 90 -4.28 -5.08 -4.61
CA LEU A 90 -5.30 -6.10 -4.31
C LEU A 90 -6.25 -6.33 -5.48
N ARG A 91 -6.73 -5.26 -6.11
CA ARG A 91 -7.62 -5.35 -7.29
C ARG A 91 -6.93 -6.03 -8.46
N ALA A 92 -5.65 -5.73 -8.69
CA ALA A 92 -4.85 -6.40 -9.71
C ALA A 92 -4.54 -7.89 -9.39
N GLN A 93 -4.66 -8.28 -8.12
CA GLN A 93 -4.65 -9.68 -7.70
C GLN A 93 -6.01 -10.38 -7.92
N GLY A 94 -7.06 -9.64 -8.29
CA GLY A 94 -8.43 -10.16 -8.44
C GLY A 94 -9.22 -10.19 -7.13
N LEU A 95 -8.76 -9.46 -6.11
CA LEU A 95 -9.41 -9.35 -4.80
C LEU A 95 -10.11 -7.98 -4.66
N PRO A 96 -11.06 -7.85 -3.71
CA PRO A 96 -11.60 -6.54 -3.34
C PRO A 96 -10.46 -5.59 -2.92
N GLY A 97 -10.55 -4.33 -3.36
CA GLY A 97 -9.71 -3.26 -2.85
C GLY A 97 -9.96 -3.00 -1.35
N LEU A 98 -9.12 -2.15 -0.75
CA LEU A 98 -9.22 -1.79 0.66
C LEU A 98 -10.60 -1.21 1.01
N LEU A 99 -11.17 -0.40 0.11
CA LEU A 99 -12.49 0.22 0.32
C LEU A 99 -13.66 -0.59 -0.21
N ASP A 100 -13.43 -1.56 -1.10
CA ASP A 100 -14.52 -2.36 -1.71
C ASP A 100 -15.25 -3.22 -0.67
N SER A 101 -14.65 -3.36 0.51
CA SER A 101 -15.13 -4.14 1.65
C SER A 101 -15.58 -3.29 2.84
N CYS A 102 -15.63 -1.97 2.68
CA CYS A 102 -16.19 -1.07 3.69
C CYS A 102 -17.72 -1.16 3.63
N GLU A 103 -18.36 -1.49 4.75
CA GLU A 103 -19.82 -1.59 4.85
C GLU A 103 -20.45 -0.26 5.30
N ASP A 104 -19.68 0.56 6.03
CA ASP A 104 -20.12 1.81 6.65
C ASP A 104 -18.98 2.85 6.71
N ASP A 105 -19.33 4.08 7.10
CA ASP A 105 -18.37 5.18 7.26
C ASP A 105 -17.29 4.85 8.31
N GLN A 106 -17.60 4.05 9.34
CA GLN A 106 -16.66 3.68 10.38
C GLN A 106 -15.53 2.82 9.83
N SER A 107 -15.85 1.80 9.05
CA SER A 107 -14.88 0.93 8.39
C SER A 107 -13.98 1.70 7.42
N LEU A 108 -14.48 2.78 6.83
CA LEU A 108 -13.68 3.69 6.01
C LEU A 108 -12.69 4.51 6.87
N PHE A 109 -13.14 5.04 8.01
CA PHE A 109 -12.26 5.74 8.95
C PHE A 109 -11.18 4.80 9.50
N ASP A 110 -11.51 3.55 9.80
CA ASP A 110 -10.55 2.56 10.29
C ASP A 110 -9.40 2.34 9.29
N VAL A 111 -9.70 2.24 8.00
CA VAL A 111 -8.68 2.12 6.94
C VAL A 111 -7.81 3.37 6.84
N ALA A 112 -8.40 4.56 7.01
CA ALA A 112 -7.65 5.81 7.05
C ALA A 112 -6.72 5.85 8.27
N ASP A 113 -7.23 5.50 9.45
CA ASP A 113 -6.48 5.48 10.71
C ASP A 113 -5.33 4.48 10.69
N GLN A 114 -5.52 3.31 10.08
CA GLN A 114 -4.42 2.36 9.86
C GLN A 114 -3.23 3.00 9.12
N HIS A 115 -3.49 3.76 8.05
CA HIS A 115 -2.43 4.42 7.28
C HIS A 115 -1.82 5.62 8.02
N VAL A 116 -2.62 6.31 8.84
CA VAL A 116 -2.12 7.38 9.71
C VAL A 116 -1.21 6.82 10.81
N ASN A 117 -1.65 5.76 11.49
CA ASN A 117 -0.93 5.13 12.59
C ASN A 117 0.35 4.42 12.12
N ALA A 118 0.32 3.79 10.93
CA ALA A 118 1.54 3.25 10.31
C ALA A 118 2.59 4.35 10.04
N ALA A 119 2.15 5.52 9.60
CA ALA A 119 3.04 6.67 9.40
C ALA A 119 3.54 7.29 10.70
N ALA A 120 2.72 7.26 11.75
CA ALA A 120 3.13 7.63 13.11
C ALA A 120 4.11 6.62 13.74
N GLY A 121 4.34 5.47 13.09
CA GLY A 121 5.19 4.40 13.61
C GLY A 121 4.53 3.57 14.70
N GLN A 122 3.21 3.68 14.86
CA GLN A 122 2.40 2.98 15.85
C GLN A 122 1.88 1.63 15.34
N LEU A 123 1.83 1.44 14.01
CA LEU A 123 1.47 0.18 13.37
C LEU A 123 2.60 -0.32 12.46
N ASP A 124 2.75 -1.63 12.41
CA ASP A 124 3.63 -2.34 11.50
C ASP A 124 2.85 -2.93 10.32
N VAL A 125 3.48 -3.84 9.56
CA VAL A 125 2.85 -4.49 8.41
C VAL A 125 1.67 -5.35 8.84
N GLU A 126 1.76 -6.07 9.97
CA GLU A 126 0.67 -6.91 10.47
C GLU A 126 -0.51 -6.03 10.89
N GLY A 127 -0.23 -4.89 11.54
CA GLY A 127 -1.24 -3.89 11.91
C GLY A 127 -2.02 -3.31 10.72
N LEU A 128 -1.37 -3.21 9.55
CA LEU A 128 -2.04 -2.79 8.30
C LEU A 128 -2.91 -3.89 7.68
N VAL A 129 -2.67 -5.17 8.02
CA VAL A 129 -3.49 -6.31 7.56
C VAL A 129 -4.66 -6.54 8.51
N SER A 130 -4.42 -6.43 9.82
CA SER A 130 -5.45 -6.61 10.83
C SER A 130 -6.45 -5.47 10.74
N ARG A 131 -7.56 -5.71 10.06
CA ARG A 131 -8.75 -4.85 10.15
C ARG A 131 -9.13 -4.79 11.62
N SER A 132 -9.17 -3.58 12.17
CA SER A 132 -9.71 -3.35 13.50
C SER A 132 -11.10 -3.97 13.52
N GLN A 133 -11.25 -5.13 14.17
CA GLN A 133 -12.56 -5.64 14.49
C GLN A 133 -13.09 -4.73 15.59
N HIS A 134 -13.64 -3.58 15.22
CA HIS A 134 -14.66 -2.95 16.05
C HIS A 134 -15.88 -3.86 15.95
N ALA A 135 -15.81 -4.94 16.73
CA ALA A 135 -16.89 -5.85 16.97
C ALA A 135 -18.12 -5.02 17.34
N LYS A 136 -19.17 -5.20 16.54
CA LYS A 136 -20.54 -4.85 16.88
C LYS A 136 -20.78 -5.29 18.33
N ASN A 137 -20.85 -4.33 19.24
CA ASN A 137 -21.47 -4.48 20.56
C ASN A 137 -22.81 -3.76 20.50
#